data_AF-A0A838MV19-F1
#
_entry.id   AF-A0A838MV19-F1
#
_cell.length_a   1.000
_cell.length_b   1.000
_cell.length_c   1.000
_cell.angle_alpha   90.00
_cell.angle_beta   90.00
_cell.angle_gamma   90.00
#
_symmetry.space_group_name_H-M   'P 1'
#
loop_
_entity.id
_entity.type
_entity.pdbx_description
1 polymer ?
#
loop_
_entity_poly.entity_id
_entity_poly.type
_entity_poly.pdbx_seq_one_letter_code
_entity_poly.pdbx_strand_id
1 'polypeptide(L)' 'MRVALDAAQTAAAELGEVPVGACVVSAGGALLAVAGNRTRTDCD' A
#
# COMPACT_ATOMS: atom_id res chain seq x y z
N MET A 1 7.26 0.66 -8.60
CA MET A 1 5.97 -0.05 -8.66
C MET A 1 5.92 -1.29 -7.77
N ARG A 2 6.95 -2.16 -7.73
CA ARG A 2 6.93 -3.41 -6.95
C ARG A 2 6.55 -3.23 -5.48
N VAL A 3 7.12 -2.23 -4.82
CA VAL A 3 6.82 -1.89 -3.41
C VAL A 3 5.33 -1.63 -3.13
N ALA A 4 4.60 -1.04 -4.09
CA ALA A 4 3.16 -0.81 -3.94
C ALA A 4 2.35 -2.11 -4.09
N LEU A 5 2.79 -3.01 -4.99
CA LEU A 5 2.17 -4.33 -5.15
C LEU A 5 2.42 -5.20 -3.91
N ASP A 6 3.62 -5.15 -3.33
CA ASP A 6 3.95 -5.89 -2.11
C ASP A 6 3.05 -5.40 -0.95
N ALA A 7 2.90 -4.08 -0.78
CA ALA A 7 2.01 -3.51 0.23
C ALA A 7 0.52 -3.87 0.01
N ALA A 8 0.07 -3.94 -1.25
CA ALA A 8 -1.27 -4.38 -1.60
C ALA A 8 -1.50 -5.85 -1.20
N GLN A 9 -0.52 -6.72 -1.45
CA GLN A 9 -0.57 -8.14 -1.10
C GLN A 9 -0.57 -8.33 0.41
N THR A 10 0.28 -7.60 1.14
CA THR A 10 0.30 -7.61 2.61
C THR A 10 -1.06 -7.21 3.18
N ALA A 11 -1.65 -6.11 2.70
CA ALA A 11 -2.97 -5.67 3.18
C ALA A 11 -4.06 -6.73 2.96
N ALA A 12 -4.08 -7.39 1.81
CA ALA A 12 -5.04 -8.44 1.54
C ALA A 12 -4.80 -9.70 2.38
N ALA A 13 -3.54 -10.13 2.51
CA ALA A 13 -3.18 -11.37 3.21
C ALA A 13 -3.27 -11.25 4.73
N GLU A 14 -2.86 -10.10 5.29
CA GLU A 14 -2.73 -9.93 6.75
C GLU A 14 -3.94 -9.21 7.36
N LEU A 15 -4.57 -8.30 6.62
CA LEU A 15 -5.67 -7.46 7.13
C LEU A 15 -7.03 -7.80 6.49
N GLY A 16 -7.07 -8.70 5.50
CA GLY A 16 -8.30 -9.02 4.78
C GLY A 16 -8.85 -7.83 3.95
N GLU A 17 -7.96 -6.92 3.56
CA GLU A 17 -8.32 -5.71 2.82
C GLU A 17 -8.44 -5.95 1.32
N VAL A 18 -9.04 -5.00 0.60
CA VAL A 18 -8.96 -5.01 -0.86
C VAL A 18 -7.49 -4.83 -1.27
N PRO A 19 -6.94 -5.61 -2.23
CA PRO A 19 -5.52 -5.56 -2.60
C PRO A 19 -5.18 -4.31 -3.42
N VAL A 20 -5.20 -3.16 -2.75
CA VAL A 20 -4.78 -1.87 -3.28
C VAL A 20 -3.57 -1.41 -2.47
N GLY A 21 -2.53 -0.98 -3.17
CA GLY A 21 -1.34 -0.40 -2.56
C GLY A 21 -0.85 0.78 -3.38
N ALA A 22 -0.27 1.74 -2.68
CA ALA A 22 0.21 2.99 -3.25
C ALA A 22 1.60 3.32 -2.74
N CYS A 23 2.39 3.99 -3.57
CA CYS A 23 3.67 4.55 -3.17
C CYS A 23 3.81 5.99 -3.65
N VAL A 24 4.42 6.84 -2.84
CA VAL A 24 4.79 8.20 -3.20
C VAL A 24 6.28 8.23 -3.50
N VAL A 25 6.64 8.81 -4.65
CA VAL A 25 8.04 8.96 -5.08
C VAL A 25 8.36 10.44 -5.29
N SER A 26 9.61 10.82 -5.03
CA SER A 26 10.11 12.15 -5.36
C SER A 26 10.27 12.32 -6.87
N ALA A 27 10.44 13.56 -7.33
CA ALA A 27 10.77 13.84 -8.73
C ALA A 27 12.09 13.16 -9.18
N GLY A 28 13.01 12.91 -8.24
CA GLY A 28 14.25 12.16 -8.48
C GLY A 28 14.10 10.64 -8.42
N GLY A 29 12.88 10.12 -8.25
CA GLY A 29 12.59 8.69 -8.20
C GLY A 29 12.84 8.03 -6.84
N ALA A 30 13.18 8.79 -5.79
CA ALA A 30 13.34 8.25 -4.45
C ALA A 30 11.99 7.89 -3.83
N LEU A 31 11.88 6.73 -3.17
CA LEU A 31 10.66 6.33 -2.47
C LEU A 31 10.51 7.15 -1.19
N LEU A 32 9.36 7.81 -1.03
CA LEU A 32 9.04 8.66 0.13
C LEU A 32 8.07 7.98 1.10
N ALA A 33 7.09 7.26 0.56
CA ALA A 33 6.10 6.54 1.37
C ALA A 33 5.52 5.35 0.59
N VAL A 34 5.01 4.36 1.33
CA VAL A 34 4.28 3.21 0.80
C VAL A 34 3.20 2.80 1.79
N ALA A 35 2.02 2.45 1.30
CA ALA A 35 0.91 1.96 2.12
C ALA A 35 0.00 1.01 1.34
N GLY A 36 -0.62 0.06 2.03
CA GLY A 36 -1.73 -0.75 1.54
C GLY A 36 -3.07 -0.20 2.01
N ASN A 37 -4.17 -0.66 1.41
CA ASN A 37 -5.53 -0.31 1.82
C ASN A 37 -5.79 -0.66 3.29
N ARG A 38 -6.53 0.18 4.00
CA ARG A 38 -6.91 -0.04 5.41
C ARG A 38 -8.34 0.37 5.76
N THR A 39 -9.24 0.47 4.78
CA THR A 39 -10.62 0.94 5.02
C THR A 39 -11.35 0.15 6.11
N ARG A 40 -11.26 -1.19 6.08
CA ARG A 40 -11.88 -2.04 7.11
C ARG A 40 -11.15 -1.94 8.45
N THR A 41 -9.82 -1.88 8.39
CA THR A 41 -8.93 -1.85 9.55
C THR A 41 -9.10 -0.56 10.35
N ASP A 42 -9.19 0.57 9.65
CA ASP A 42 -9.29 1.91 10.22
C ASP A 42 -10.76 2.33 10.44
N CYS A 43 -11.73 1.50 10.03
CA CYS A 43 -13.17 1.76 10.08
C CYS A 43 -13.59 3.05 9.34
N ASP A 44 -13.02 3.25 8.13
CA ASP A 44 -13.34 4.35 7.20
C ASP A 44 -14.53 4.00 6.29
#